data_AF-A0A812IDD8-F1
#
_entry.id   AF-A0A812IDD8-F1
#
_cell.length_a   1.000
_cell.length_b   1.000
_cell.length_c   1.000
_cell.angle_alpha   90.00
_cell.angle_beta   90.00
_cell.angle_gamma   90.00
#
_symmetry.space_group_name_H-M   'P 1'
#
loop_
_entity.id
_entity.type
_entity.pdbx_description
1 polymer ?
#
loop_
_entity_poly.entity_id
_entity_poly.type
_entity_poly.pdbx_seq_one_letter_code
_entity_poly.pdbx_strand_id
1 'polypeptide(L)'
;MGVSHSMDREQVDEVLTQFEATTASIKGIESKMSKVNHYMEAVQAQRRNLSAHAEVTSNLIDGLGASIADQSEAIFDYFTSSFDYFAGLVETLETSLFNLKLQDAPRQMQQEFGPLLMPAVVLMVIITGSNCYFGFLLASDDQLSAELIAGVGQSTGNSTADSTALSEMNILNLFAIGHVVLIGLAVVYIVIDLLRRRVQRQRRKRNRRGRRRSTGSIVLGSDSDEDELAEKDEAGAGAHSPSLRAQRNLTDASAKTESTIRTPVSQMLRRLQQVATKPIHSEVQIKKFFSLSAPDKSQSGRTSQDWLGECRICVHHVDVHVAATATSQVLQTLHAGKNVHVVQAIRGGRGKVWGRLTKPPGWILLADSTTGYAAASKVSGPAHSSS
;
A
#
# COMPACT_ATOMS: atom_id res chain seq x y z
N MET A 1 -102.27 -26.01 -14.40
CA MET A 1 -101.48 -26.85 -15.31
C MET A 1 -100.10 -27.00 -14.69
N GLY A 2 -99.81 -28.15 -14.07
CA GLY A 2 -98.48 -28.43 -13.53
C GLY A 2 -97.56 -28.78 -14.68
N VAL A 3 -96.56 -27.94 -14.95
CA VAL A 3 -95.45 -28.27 -15.85
C VAL A 3 -94.59 -29.29 -15.11
N SER A 4 -94.80 -30.57 -15.39
CA SER A 4 -93.90 -31.63 -14.94
C SER A 4 -92.58 -31.50 -15.68
N HIS A 5 -91.61 -30.83 -15.06
CA HIS A 5 -90.21 -30.86 -15.49
C HIS A 5 -89.70 -32.29 -15.28
N SER A 6 -89.92 -33.17 -16.26
CA SER A 6 -89.21 -34.45 -16.32
C SER A 6 -87.81 -34.14 -16.83
N MET A 7 -86.85 -34.13 -15.91
CA MET A 7 -85.44 -33.99 -16.23
C MET A 7 -85.02 -35.21 -17.08
N ASP A 8 -84.43 -34.94 -18.24
CA ASP A 8 -84.01 -35.99 -19.15
C ASP A 8 -82.88 -36.81 -18.51
N ARG A 9 -82.90 -38.13 -18.68
CA ARG A 9 -81.90 -39.01 -18.08
C ARG A 9 -80.49 -38.66 -18.54
N GLU A 10 -80.35 -38.24 -19.79
CA GLU A 10 -79.07 -37.81 -20.35
C GLU A 10 -78.50 -36.56 -19.65
N GLN A 11 -79.35 -35.62 -19.25
CA GLN A 11 -78.92 -34.43 -18.50
C GLN A 11 -78.48 -34.77 -17.08
N VAL A 12 -79.11 -35.75 -16.45
CA VAL A 12 -78.70 -36.24 -15.12
C VAL A 12 -77.34 -36.94 -15.22
N ASP A 13 -77.13 -37.76 -16.24
CA ASP A 13 -75.87 -38.48 -16.46
C ASP A 13 -74.71 -37.51 -16.82
N GLU A 14 -74.96 -36.46 -17.61
CA GLU A 14 -73.96 -35.44 -17.91
C GLU A 14 -73.52 -34.68 -16.64
N VAL A 15 -74.48 -34.28 -15.80
CA VAL A 15 -74.20 -33.59 -14.53
C VAL A 15 -73.43 -34.51 -13.58
N LEU A 16 -73.81 -35.79 -13.47
CA LEU A 16 -73.07 -36.77 -12.66
C LEU A 16 -71.63 -36.94 -13.16
N THR A 17 -71.43 -37.05 -14.46
CA THR A 17 -70.08 -37.18 -15.07
C THR A 17 -69.24 -35.93 -14.78
N GLN A 18 -69.83 -34.74 -14.86
CA GLN A 18 -69.14 -33.48 -14.51
C GLN A 18 -68.81 -33.41 -13.00
N PHE A 19 -69.69 -33.88 -12.11
CA PHE A 19 -69.41 -33.97 -10.67
C PHE A 19 -68.29 -34.97 -10.37
N GLU A 20 -68.25 -36.12 -11.05
CA GLU A 20 -67.17 -37.10 -10.91
C GLU A 20 -65.84 -36.53 -11.39
N ALA A 21 -65.81 -35.86 -12.55
CA ALA A 21 -64.61 -35.20 -13.07
C ALA A 21 -64.09 -34.08 -12.15
N THR A 22 -65.00 -33.30 -11.56
CA THR A 22 -64.67 -32.26 -10.58
C THR A 22 -64.12 -32.87 -9.30
N THR A 23 -64.74 -33.94 -8.80
CA THR A 23 -64.29 -34.67 -7.60
C THR A 23 -62.91 -35.28 -7.81
N ALA A 24 -62.65 -35.88 -8.98
CA ALA A 24 -61.33 -36.39 -9.35
C ALA A 24 -60.27 -35.28 -9.42
N SER A 25 -60.64 -34.11 -9.95
CA SER A 25 -59.77 -32.94 -10.01
C SER A 25 -59.44 -32.39 -8.62
N ILE A 26 -60.42 -32.31 -7.71
CA ILE A 26 -60.22 -31.88 -6.32
C ILE A 26 -59.26 -32.83 -5.60
N LYS A 27 -59.45 -34.15 -5.71
CA LYS A 27 -58.51 -35.15 -5.15
C LYS A 27 -57.11 -35.01 -5.74
N GLY A 28 -57.00 -34.69 -7.03
CA GLY A 28 -55.72 -34.41 -7.69
C GLY A 28 -55.02 -33.17 -7.12
N ILE A 29 -55.78 -32.11 -6.81
CA ILE A 29 -55.26 -30.89 -6.18
C ILE A 29 -54.79 -31.18 -4.75
N GLU A 30 -55.56 -31.92 -3.95
CA GLU A 30 -55.19 -32.31 -2.59
C GLU A 30 -53.87 -33.10 -2.57
N SER A 31 -53.71 -34.06 -3.48
CA SER A 31 -52.46 -34.83 -3.62
C SER A 31 -51.26 -33.94 -3.97
N LYS A 32 -51.44 -32.97 -4.88
CA LYS A 32 -50.38 -32.00 -5.23
C LYS A 32 -50.08 -31.06 -4.07
N MET A 33 -51.08 -30.60 -3.33
CA MET A 33 -50.91 -29.71 -2.17
C MET A 33 -50.17 -30.43 -1.04
N SER A 34 -50.47 -31.71 -0.80
CA SER A 34 -49.72 -32.56 0.13
C SER A 34 -48.23 -32.67 -0.27
N LYS A 35 -47.92 -32.86 -1.56
CA LYS A 35 -46.54 -32.86 -2.05
C LYS A 35 -45.85 -31.51 -1.86
N VAL A 36 -46.54 -30.40 -2.15
CA VAL A 36 -46.00 -29.05 -1.97
C VAL A 36 -45.69 -28.79 -0.49
N ASN A 37 -46.59 -29.17 0.42
CA ASN A 37 -46.33 -29.05 1.86
C ASN A 37 -45.10 -29.84 2.28
N HIS A 38 -44.94 -31.07 1.78
CA HIS A 38 -43.76 -31.88 2.06
C HIS A 38 -42.46 -31.24 1.53
N TYR A 39 -42.48 -30.67 0.33
CA TYR A 39 -41.34 -29.92 -0.20
C TYR A 39 -41.05 -28.65 0.62
N MET A 40 -42.08 -27.94 1.07
CA MET A 40 -41.93 -26.75 1.88
C MET A 40 -41.29 -27.06 3.24
N GLU A 41 -41.68 -28.17 3.87
CA GLU A 41 -41.05 -28.67 5.10
C GLU A 41 -39.58 -29.03 4.88
N ALA A 42 -39.26 -29.75 3.79
CA ALA A 42 -37.89 -30.11 3.44
C ALA A 42 -37.01 -28.87 3.19
N VAL A 43 -37.52 -27.89 2.45
CA VAL A 43 -36.83 -26.62 2.19
C VAL A 43 -36.64 -25.83 3.49
N GLN A 44 -37.63 -25.81 4.37
CA GLN A 44 -37.52 -25.12 5.65
C GLN A 44 -36.48 -25.80 6.57
N ALA A 45 -36.42 -27.13 6.59
CA ALA A 45 -35.38 -27.88 7.28
C ALA A 45 -33.98 -27.60 6.71
N GLN A 46 -33.84 -27.59 5.37
CA GLN A 46 -32.58 -27.25 4.72
C GLN A 46 -32.13 -25.82 5.04
N ARG A 47 -33.06 -24.86 5.06
CA ARG A 47 -32.75 -23.47 5.42
C ARG A 47 -32.24 -23.36 6.86
N ARG A 48 -32.83 -24.10 7.80
CA ARG A 48 -32.37 -24.16 9.20
C ARG A 48 -30.96 -24.74 9.33
N ASN A 49 -30.66 -25.81 8.58
CA ASN A 49 -29.31 -26.38 8.56
C ASN A 49 -28.28 -25.41 7.96
N LEU A 50 -28.62 -24.72 6.86
CA LEU A 50 -27.73 -23.72 6.26
C LEU A 50 -27.49 -22.52 7.19
N SER A 51 -28.51 -22.05 7.93
CA SER A 51 -28.30 -21.00 8.93
C SER A 51 -27.41 -21.46 10.07
N ALA A 52 -27.56 -22.70 10.55
CA ALA A 52 -26.70 -23.25 11.59
C ALA A 52 -25.24 -23.39 11.12
N HIS A 53 -25.02 -23.85 9.88
CA HIS A 53 -23.67 -23.89 9.30
C HIS A 53 -23.07 -22.49 9.12
N ALA A 54 -23.86 -21.52 8.66
CA ALA A 54 -23.40 -20.13 8.53
C ALA A 54 -22.99 -19.53 9.89
N GLU A 55 -23.73 -19.82 10.95
CA GLU A 55 -23.40 -19.37 12.31
C GLU A 55 -22.08 -20.00 12.82
N VAL A 56 -21.90 -21.31 12.62
CA VAL A 56 -20.63 -21.99 12.95
C VAL A 56 -19.46 -21.41 12.15
N THR A 57 -19.64 -21.18 10.85
CA THR A 57 -18.60 -20.55 10.01
C THR A 57 -18.29 -19.13 10.45
N SER A 58 -19.31 -18.33 10.82
CA SER A 58 -19.09 -16.98 11.37
C SER A 58 -18.26 -17.03 12.65
N ASN A 59 -18.63 -17.90 13.59
CA ASN A 59 -17.90 -18.07 14.85
C ASN A 59 -16.45 -18.54 14.63
N LEU A 60 -16.20 -19.39 13.63
CA LEU A 60 -14.84 -19.80 13.25
C LEU A 60 -14.04 -18.65 12.64
N ILE A 61 -14.66 -17.83 11.78
CA ILE A 61 -13.99 -16.67 11.19
C ILE A 61 -13.66 -15.62 12.26
N ASP A 62 -14.58 -15.37 13.19
CA ASP A 62 -14.35 -14.43 14.30
C ASP A 62 -13.25 -14.96 15.25
N GLY A 63 -13.25 -16.26 15.54
CA GLY A 63 -12.18 -16.91 16.31
C GLY A 63 -10.82 -16.86 15.61
N LEU A 64 -10.77 -17.11 14.30
CA LEU A 64 -9.55 -16.94 13.50
C LEU A 64 -9.09 -15.49 13.47
N GLY A 65 -10.01 -14.53 13.38
CA GLY A 65 -9.71 -13.10 13.42
C GLY A 65 -9.04 -12.69 14.72
N ALA A 66 -9.58 -13.14 15.86
CA ALA A 66 -8.97 -12.91 17.18
C ALA A 66 -7.60 -13.59 17.31
N SER A 67 -7.49 -14.87 16.93
CA SER A 67 -6.22 -15.61 16.99
C SER A 67 -5.14 -15.00 16.08
N ILE A 68 -5.49 -14.52 14.89
CA ILE A 68 -4.56 -13.87 13.98
C ILE A 68 -4.13 -12.51 14.56
N ALA A 69 -5.05 -11.75 15.16
CA ALA A 69 -4.71 -10.49 15.81
C ALA A 69 -3.69 -10.72 16.93
N ASP A 70 -3.97 -11.63 17.86
CA ASP A 70 -3.08 -11.95 18.99
C ASP A 70 -1.71 -12.48 18.52
N GLN A 71 -1.69 -13.41 17.55
CA GLN A 71 -0.43 -13.91 16.98
C GLN A 71 0.34 -12.84 16.23
N SER A 72 -0.35 -11.95 15.51
CA SER A 72 0.30 -10.87 14.78
C SER A 72 0.98 -9.89 15.73
N GLU A 73 0.35 -9.53 16.85
CA GLU A 73 0.94 -8.65 17.87
C GLU A 73 2.20 -9.29 18.47
N ALA A 74 2.15 -10.57 18.84
CA ALA A 74 3.31 -11.31 19.34
C ALA A 74 4.46 -11.38 18.31
N ILE A 75 4.14 -11.58 17.03
CA ILE A 75 5.12 -11.57 15.93
C ILE A 75 5.73 -10.17 15.78
N PHE A 76 4.93 -9.10 15.84
CA PHE A 76 5.43 -7.73 15.75
C PHE A 76 6.33 -7.35 16.94
N ASP A 77 5.99 -7.79 18.14
CA ASP A 77 6.83 -7.59 19.33
C ASP A 77 8.17 -8.32 19.18
N TYR A 78 8.14 -9.56 18.68
CA TYR A 78 9.36 -10.31 18.39
C TYR A 78 10.22 -9.62 17.32
N PHE A 79 9.63 -9.13 16.23
CA PHE A 79 10.34 -8.37 15.21
C PHE A 79 10.93 -7.08 15.77
N THR A 80 10.18 -6.35 16.59
CA THR A 80 10.63 -5.10 17.21
C THR A 80 11.81 -5.34 18.14
N SER A 81 11.71 -6.35 19.00
CA SER A 81 12.81 -6.79 19.88
C SER A 81 14.05 -7.21 19.08
N SER A 82 13.84 -7.94 17.96
CA SER A 82 14.94 -8.32 17.06
C SER A 82 15.60 -7.09 16.42
N PHE A 83 14.82 -6.11 15.95
CA PHE A 83 15.35 -4.87 15.39
C PHE A 83 16.13 -4.05 16.42
N ASP A 84 15.69 -4.01 17.68
CA ASP A 84 16.40 -3.35 18.77
C ASP A 84 17.75 -4.03 19.04
N TYR A 85 17.78 -5.37 19.05
CA TYR A 85 19.02 -6.12 19.16
C TYR A 85 19.97 -5.82 17.99
N PHE A 86 19.47 -5.80 16.75
CA PHE A 86 20.27 -5.43 15.59
C PHE A 86 20.76 -3.99 15.64
N ALA A 87 19.94 -3.04 16.12
CA ALA A 87 20.35 -1.66 16.29
C ALA A 87 21.53 -1.56 17.27
N GLY A 88 21.50 -2.32 18.37
CA GLY A 88 22.60 -2.43 19.31
C GLY A 88 23.88 -3.01 18.69
N LEU A 89 23.77 -4.06 17.87
CA LEU A 89 24.91 -4.62 17.14
C LEU A 89 25.49 -3.62 16.14
N VAL A 90 24.65 -2.90 15.40
CA VAL A 90 25.07 -1.87 14.45
C VAL A 90 25.73 -0.69 15.17
N GLU A 91 25.21 -0.27 16.32
CA GLU A 91 25.81 0.79 17.15
C GLU A 91 27.19 0.37 17.67
N THR A 92 27.33 -0.90 18.07
CA THR A 92 28.62 -1.48 18.50
C THR A 92 29.61 -1.54 17.32
N LEU A 93 29.15 -1.94 16.15
CA LEU A 93 29.95 -2.01 14.93
C LEU A 93 30.34 -0.61 14.44
N GLU A 94 29.44 0.37 14.50
CA GLU A 94 29.71 1.79 14.21
C GLU A 94 30.77 2.34 15.16
N THR A 95 30.65 2.05 16.46
CA THR A 95 31.62 2.46 17.48
C THR A 95 32.99 1.82 17.24
N SER A 96 33.03 0.53 16.90
CA SER A 96 34.27 -0.17 16.56
C SER A 96 34.94 0.40 15.30
N LEU A 97 34.17 0.64 14.24
CA LEU A 97 34.63 1.29 13.00
C LEU A 97 35.13 2.71 13.23
N PHE A 98 34.45 3.47 14.09
CA PHE A 98 34.85 4.82 14.46
C PHE A 98 36.18 4.81 15.22
N ASN A 99 36.33 3.91 16.19
CA ASN A 99 37.58 3.72 16.95
C ASN A 99 38.75 3.29 16.06
N LEU A 100 38.48 2.53 15.00
CA LEU A 100 39.50 2.13 14.00
C LEU A 100 39.93 3.27 13.06
N LYS A 101 39.38 4.49 13.19
CA LYS A 101 39.66 5.64 12.30
C LYS A 101 39.52 5.30 10.80
N LEU A 102 38.67 4.33 10.47
CA LEU A 102 38.35 3.95 9.09
C LEU A 102 37.63 5.06 8.30
N GLN A 103 37.35 6.21 8.93
CA GLN A 103 36.77 7.39 8.28
C GLN A 103 37.68 8.01 7.20
N ASP A 104 39.00 7.86 7.28
CA ASP A 104 39.95 8.42 6.31
C ASP A 104 40.43 7.41 5.26
N ALA A 105 40.28 6.11 5.52
CA ALA A 105 40.59 5.03 4.58
C ALA A 105 39.52 4.66 3.51
N PRO A 106 38.27 5.19 3.49
CA PRO A 106 37.20 4.53 2.76
C PRO A 106 37.30 4.74 1.25
N ARG A 107 38.05 5.74 0.75
CA ARG A 107 38.09 6.00 -0.70
C ARG A 107 38.98 5.03 -1.46
N GLN A 108 40.13 4.67 -0.89
CA GLN A 108 41.02 3.66 -1.46
C GLN A 108 40.49 2.26 -1.16
N MET A 109 40.04 2.02 0.06
CA MET A 109 39.48 0.72 0.44
C MET A 109 38.19 0.39 -0.32
N GLN A 110 37.30 1.35 -0.61
CA GLN A 110 36.14 1.10 -1.48
C GLN A 110 36.51 0.84 -2.94
N GLN A 111 37.62 1.39 -3.44
CA GLN A 111 38.08 1.13 -4.80
C GLN A 111 38.62 -0.30 -4.94
N GLU A 112 39.29 -0.82 -3.91
CA GLU A 112 39.85 -2.17 -3.94
C GLU A 112 38.83 -3.24 -3.51
N PHE A 113 38.04 -2.98 -2.47
CA PHE A 113 37.07 -3.94 -1.95
C PHE A 113 35.72 -3.89 -2.66
N GLY A 114 35.37 -2.79 -3.35
CA GLY A 114 34.09 -2.68 -4.06
C GLY A 114 33.84 -3.80 -5.08
N PRO A 115 34.80 -4.09 -5.98
CA PRO A 115 34.70 -5.19 -6.93
C PRO A 115 34.66 -6.57 -6.28
N LEU A 116 35.20 -6.72 -5.07
CA LEU A 116 35.32 -7.99 -4.36
C LEU A 116 34.10 -8.25 -3.44
N LEU A 117 33.50 -7.19 -2.90
CA LEU A 117 32.33 -7.23 -2.04
C LEU A 117 31.03 -7.43 -2.83
N MET A 118 30.96 -6.94 -4.08
CA MET A 118 29.77 -7.12 -4.92
C MET A 118 29.46 -8.61 -5.20
N PRO A 119 30.41 -9.45 -5.64
CA PRO A 119 30.19 -10.89 -5.79
C PRO A 119 29.77 -11.55 -4.48
N ALA A 120 30.37 -11.17 -3.35
CA ALA A 120 30.01 -11.72 -2.04
C ALA A 120 28.56 -11.39 -1.64
N VAL A 121 28.11 -10.15 -1.89
CA VAL A 121 26.72 -9.75 -1.65
C VAL A 121 25.76 -10.48 -2.60
N VAL A 122 26.12 -10.63 -3.88
CA VAL A 122 25.31 -11.38 -4.85
C VAL A 122 25.21 -12.84 -4.44
N LEU A 123 26.31 -13.46 -4.03
CA LEU A 123 26.36 -14.84 -3.56
C LEU A 123 25.53 -15.00 -2.28
N MET A 124 25.59 -14.04 -1.36
CA MET A 124 24.75 -14.01 -0.17
C MET A 124 23.26 -13.96 -0.55
N VAL A 125 22.86 -13.08 -1.45
CA VAL A 125 21.46 -13.00 -1.93
C VAL A 125 21.02 -14.29 -2.62
N ILE A 126 21.88 -14.93 -3.40
CA ILE A 126 21.59 -16.21 -4.06
C ILE A 126 21.42 -17.32 -3.01
N ILE A 127 22.33 -17.43 -2.04
CA ILE A 127 22.25 -18.44 -0.97
C ILE A 127 21.00 -18.21 -0.13
N THR A 128 20.75 -16.96 0.27
CA THR A 128 19.59 -16.61 1.08
C THR A 128 18.29 -16.87 0.31
N GLY A 129 18.21 -16.49 -0.97
CA GLY A 129 17.05 -16.76 -1.83
C GLY A 129 16.82 -18.26 -2.06
N SER A 130 17.89 -19.02 -2.30
CA SER A 130 17.83 -20.47 -2.48
C SER A 130 17.36 -21.16 -1.20
N ASN A 131 17.88 -20.74 -0.04
CA ASN A 131 17.50 -21.27 1.27
C ASN A 131 16.05 -20.92 1.63
N CYS A 132 15.57 -19.72 1.30
CA CYS A 132 14.14 -19.39 1.47
C CYS A 132 13.25 -20.24 0.57
N TYR A 133 13.64 -20.45 -0.69
CA TYR A 133 12.87 -21.27 -1.63
C TYR A 133 12.84 -22.75 -1.21
N PHE A 134 13.99 -23.30 -0.82
CA PHE A 134 14.08 -24.65 -0.27
C PHE A 134 13.34 -24.79 1.06
N GLY A 135 13.43 -23.81 1.95
CA GLY A 135 12.68 -23.80 3.21
C GLY A 135 11.16 -23.77 2.97
N PHE A 136 10.70 -23.01 1.99
CA PHE A 136 9.28 -22.98 1.61
C PHE A 136 8.83 -24.31 0.98
N LEU A 137 9.66 -24.91 0.10
CA LEU A 137 9.38 -26.23 -0.47
C LEU A 137 9.29 -27.32 0.61
N LEU A 138 10.22 -27.32 1.56
CA LEU A 138 10.21 -28.25 2.70
C LEU A 138 9.01 -28.03 3.61
N ALA A 139 8.58 -26.78 3.80
CA ALA A 139 7.39 -26.47 4.60
C ALA A 139 6.08 -26.81 3.88
N SER A 140 6.06 -26.83 2.54
CA SER A 140 4.88 -27.17 1.75
C SER A 140 4.65 -28.67 1.57
N ASP A 141 5.65 -29.49 1.88
CA ASP A 141 5.60 -30.94 1.73
C ASP A 141 5.64 -31.63 3.10
N ASP A 142 4.47 -32.05 3.57
CA ASP A 142 4.26 -32.71 4.85
C ASP A 142 5.03 -34.05 4.95
N GLN A 143 5.29 -34.72 3.82
CA GLN A 143 6.07 -35.98 3.82
C GLN A 143 7.56 -35.71 3.94
N LEU A 144 8.08 -34.75 3.18
CA LEU A 144 9.49 -34.38 3.20
C LEU A 144 9.91 -33.74 4.53
N SER A 145 9.04 -32.92 5.13
CA SER A 145 9.29 -32.36 6.47
C SER A 145 9.30 -33.45 7.55
N ALA A 146 8.38 -34.41 7.49
CA ALA A 146 8.35 -35.55 8.42
C ALA A 146 9.58 -36.46 8.26
N GLU A 147 10.03 -36.73 7.03
CA GLU A 147 11.20 -37.55 6.75
C GLU A 147 12.52 -36.85 7.15
N LEU A 148 12.61 -35.53 6.97
CA LEU A 148 13.76 -34.73 7.41
C LEU A 148 13.85 -34.68 8.94
N ILE A 149 12.73 -34.51 9.64
CA ILE A 149 12.65 -34.56 11.11
C ILE A 149 13.02 -35.96 11.62
N ALA A 150 12.52 -37.01 10.97
CA ALA A 150 12.88 -38.39 11.31
C ALA A 150 14.36 -38.70 11.05
N GLY A 151 14.95 -38.16 9.99
CA GLY A 151 16.36 -38.35 9.64
C GLY A 151 17.33 -37.58 10.54
N VAL A 152 16.99 -36.35 10.95
CA VAL A 152 17.81 -35.55 11.87
C VAL A 152 17.76 -36.12 13.30
N GLY A 153 16.58 -36.57 13.76
CA GLY A 153 16.38 -37.16 15.08
C GLY A 153 17.12 -38.49 15.31
N GLN A 154 17.42 -39.25 14.26
CA GLN A 154 18.16 -40.53 14.40
C GLN A 154 19.67 -40.34 14.63
N SER A 155 20.23 -39.17 14.33
CA SER A 155 21.66 -38.90 14.51
C SER A 155 22.04 -38.37 15.90
N THR A 156 21.05 -38.02 16.74
CA THR A 156 21.28 -37.48 18.09
C THR A 156 20.67 -38.41 19.13
N GLY A 157 21.48 -39.38 19.59
CA GLY A 157 21.03 -40.57 20.33
C GLY A 157 20.30 -40.34 21.65
N ASN A 158 19.27 -41.17 21.87
CA ASN A 158 18.82 -41.78 23.12
C ASN A 158 19.10 -41.00 24.42
N SER A 159 18.50 -39.83 24.57
CA SER A 159 18.38 -39.16 25.87
C SER A 159 16.96 -38.65 26.05
N THR A 160 16.13 -39.51 26.67
CA THR A 160 14.92 -39.21 27.47
C THR A 160 14.05 -38.03 27.03
N ALA A 161 12.90 -38.41 26.48
CA ALA A 161 11.72 -37.61 26.14
C ALA A 161 11.23 -36.71 27.29
N ASP A 162 10.97 -35.43 26.98
CA ASP A 162 9.64 -34.79 27.14
C ASP A 162 9.63 -33.26 26.93
N SER A 163 10.72 -32.62 26.48
CA SER A 163 10.77 -31.14 26.35
C SER A 163 11.33 -30.58 25.04
N THR A 164 11.69 -31.41 24.07
CA THR A 164 12.46 -30.97 22.88
C THR A 164 11.64 -30.61 21.63
N ALA A 165 10.35 -30.95 21.57
CA ALA A 165 9.52 -30.65 20.39
C ALA A 165 9.32 -29.13 20.14
N LEU A 166 9.44 -28.29 21.18
CA LEU A 166 9.38 -26.83 21.04
C LEU A 166 10.71 -26.19 20.61
N SER A 167 11.82 -26.92 20.63
CA SER A 167 13.13 -26.40 20.25
C SER A 167 13.41 -26.54 18.75
N GLU A 168 12.92 -27.61 18.11
CA GLU A 168 13.18 -27.90 16.70
C GLU A 168 12.39 -26.99 15.74
N MET A 169 11.11 -26.71 16.05
CA MET A 169 10.32 -25.69 15.33
C MET A 169 10.93 -24.29 15.47
N ASN A 170 11.67 -24.02 16.55
CA ASN A 170 12.33 -22.74 16.76
C ASN A 170 13.58 -22.57 15.88
N ILE A 171 14.32 -23.62 15.54
CA ILE A 171 15.54 -23.49 14.70
C ILE A 171 15.18 -23.14 13.26
N LEU A 172 14.17 -23.79 12.68
CA LEU A 172 13.69 -23.47 11.33
C LEU A 172 13.06 -22.08 11.26
N ASN A 173 12.26 -21.69 12.26
CA ASN A 173 11.73 -20.33 12.33
C ASN A 173 12.83 -19.29 12.52
N LEU A 174 13.81 -19.54 13.40
CA LEU A 174 14.95 -18.64 13.60
C LEU A 174 15.79 -18.48 12.33
N PHE A 175 15.96 -19.57 11.58
CA PHE A 175 16.64 -19.57 10.29
C PHE A 175 15.86 -18.76 9.24
N ALA A 176 14.54 -18.96 9.15
CA ALA A 176 13.68 -18.20 8.25
C ALA A 176 13.65 -16.70 8.60
N ILE A 177 13.50 -16.36 9.87
CA ILE A 177 13.59 -14.99 10.39
C ILE A 177 14.94 -14.37 10.03
N GLY A 178 16.04 -15.08 10.28
CA GLY A 178 17.39 -14.63 9.94
C GLY A 178 17.53 -14.31 8.45
N HIS A 179 16.96 -15.15 7.59
CA HIS A 179 16.99 -14.96 6.14
C HIS A 179 16.11 -13.79 5.69
N VAL A 180 14.92 -13.61 6.26
CA VAL A 180 14.04 -12.46 5.98
C VAL A 180 14.71 -11.15 6.37
N VAL A 181 15.37 -11.09 7.53
CA VAL A 181 16.16 -9.92 7.96
C VAL A 181 17.30 -9.64 6.99
N LEU A 182 17.98 -10.69 6.51
CA LEU A 182 19.07 -10.58 5.54
C LEU A 182 18.61 -10.03 4.19
N ILE A 183 17.48 -10.52 3.68
CA ILE A 183 16.84 -10.00 2.47
C ILE A 183 16.44 -8.54 2.68
N GLY A 184 15.86 -8.21 3.85
CA GLY A 184 15.49 -6.84 4.22
C GLY A 184 16.69 -5.90 4.19
N LEU A 185 17.81 -6.30 4.79
CA LEU A 185 19.07 -5.54 4.76
C LEU A 185 19.61 -5.38 3.34
N ALA A 186 19.53 -6.42 2.50
CA ALA A 186 19.94 -6.34 1.11
C ALA A 186 19.09 -5.34 0.30
N VAL A 187 17.76 -5.35 0.50
CA VAL A 187 16.84 -4.38 -0.13
C VAL A 187 17.16 -2.96 0.34
N VAL A 188 17.33 -2.74 1.64
CA VAL A 188 17.70 -1.43 2.19
C VAL A 188 19.02 -0.94 1.61
N TYR A 189 20.01 -1.83 1.47
CA TYR A 189 21.30 -1.52 0.85
C TYR A 189 21.13 -1.09 -0.62
N ILE A 190 20.36 -1.83 -1.41
CA ILE A 190 20.06 -1.49 -2.81
C ILE A 190 19.35 -0.13 -2.91
N VAL A 191 18.38 0.14 -2.04
CA VAL A 191 17.67 1.42 -1.99
C VAL A 191 18.63 2.57 -1.68
N ILE A 192 19.52 2.40 -0.69
CA ILE A 192 20.54 3.40 -0.35
C ILE A 192 21.49 3.63 -1.54
N ASP A 193 21.93 2.59 -2.24
CA ASP A 193 22.81 2.74 -3.41
C ASP A 193 22.09 3.45 -4.56
N LEU A 194 20.82 3.11 -4.83
CA LEU A 194 20.00 3.79 -5.84
C LEU A 194 19.80 5.27 -5.51
N LEU A 195 19.55 5.60 -4.24
CA LEU A 195 19.44 6.98 -3.78
C LEU A 195 20.77 7.73 -3.93
N ARG A 196 21.90 7.11 -3.54
CA ARG A 196 23.25 7.68 -3.74
C ARG A 196 23.54 7.93 -5.21
N ARG A 197 23.25 6.96 -6.10
CA ARG A 197 23.40 7.12 -7.55
C ARG A 197 22.52 8.23 -8.11
N ARG A 198 21.27 8.36 -7.65
CA ARG A 198 20.38 9.46 -8.05
C ARG A 198 20.92 10.83 -7.61
N VAL A 199 21.37 10.96 -6.37
CA VAL A 199 21.94 12.20 -5.83
C VAL A 199 23.23 12.57 -6.58
N GLN A 200 24.11 11.60 -6.85
CA GLN A 200 25.32 11.85 -7.65
C GLN A 200 24.99 12.28 -9.08
N ARG A 201 24.01 11.65 -9.73
CA ARG A 201 23.53 12.05 -11.06
C ARG A 201 22.95 13.47 -11.05
N GLN A 202 22.20 13.84 -10.01
CA GLN A 202 21.67 15.20 -9.86
C GLN A 202 22.80 16.24 -9.64
N ARG A 203 23.80 15.94 -8.80
CA ARG A 203 24.97 16.81 -8.60
C ARG A 203 25.74 17.05 -9.92
N ARG A 204 25.95 16.01 -10.74
CA ARG A 204 26.58 16.15 -12.06
C ARG A 204 25.77 17.06 -13.00
N LYS A 205 24.43 16.97 -12.98
CA LYS A 205 23.57 17.87 -13.78
C LYS A 205 23.64 19.33 -13.30
N ARG A 206 23.73 19.58 -11.99
CA ARG A 206 23.86 20.93 -11.42
C ARG A 206 25.20 21.58 -11.81
N ASN A 207 26.30 20.83 -11.75
CA ASN A 207 27.61 21.34 -12.15
C ASN A 207 27.69 21.67 -13.65
N ARG A 208 27.02 20.90 -14.52
CA ARG A 208 26.94 21.21 -15.96
C ARG A 208 26.16 22.51 -16.26
N ARG A 209 25.12 22.82 -15.48
CA ARG A 209 24.34 24.06 -15.65
C ARG A 209 25.08 25.29 -15.10
N GLY A 210 25.83 25.15 -14.01
CA GLY A 210 26.65 26.24 -13.46
C GLY A 210 27.79 26.66 -14.40
N ARG A 211 28.42 25.69 -15.09
CA ARG A 211 29.55 26.00 -16.00
C ARG A 211 29.11 26.76 -17.26
N ARG A 212 27.92 26.48 -17.81
CA ARG A 212 27.38 27.19 -18.99
C ARG A 212 26.94 28.63 -18.70
N ARG A 213 26.56 28.98 -17.48
CA ARG A 213 26.25 30.38 -17.12
C ARG A 213 27.49 31.23 -16.85
N SER A 214 28.61 30.61 -16.46
CA SER A 214 29.87 31.33 -16.21
C SER A 214 30.60 31.76 -17.50
N THR A 215 30.36 31.07 -18.63
CA THR A 215 31.05 31.36 -19.91
C THR A 215 30.22 32.12 -20.94
N GLY A 216 28.96 32.44 -20.67
CA GLY A 216 28.04 33.10 -21.62
C GLY A 216 27.71 34.56 -21.32
N SER A 217 28.46 35.22 -20.44
CA SER A 217 28.13 36.58 -19.92
C SER A 217 28.97 37.72 -20.52
N ILE A 218 29.86 37.46 -21.48
CA ILE A 218 30.70 38.52 -22.07
C ILE A 218 30.83 38.28 -23.57
N VAL A 219 29.76 38.49 -24.35
CA VAL A 219 29.81 39.02 -25.73
C VAL A 219 28.40 39.56 -26.06
N LEU A 220 28.14 40.80 -25.65
CA LEU A 220 27.21 41.73 -26.31
C LEU A 220 28.19 42.81 -26.81
N GLY A 221 28.49 42.92 -28.10
CA GLY A 221 27.57 43.15 -29.19
C GLY A 221 28.02 44.48 -29.80
N SER A 222 28.98 44.41 -30.72
CA SER A 222 29.45 45.53 -31.53
C SER A 222 29.61 44.99 -32.94
N ASP A 223 28.47 44.84 -33.62
CA ASP A 223 28.42 44.53 -35.05
C ASP A 223 28.38 45.86 -35.81
N SER A 224 29.53 46.22 -36.36
CA SER A 224 29.69 47.13 -37.49
C SER A 224 30.20 46.27 -38.65
N ASP A 225 29.32 45.99 -39.60
CA ASP A 225 29.66 45.37 -40.87
C ASP A 225 30.22 46.44 -41.81
N GLU A 226 31.52 46.39 -42.11
CA GLU A 226 32.09 46.73 -43.43
C GLU A 226 33.42 45.97 -43.59
N ASP A 227 33.54 45.27 -44.72
CA ASP A 227 34.75 45.14 -45.56
C ASP A 227 36.02 44.52 -44.94
N GLU A 228 36.97 43.89 -45.62
CA GLU A 228 37.22 43.41 -46.97
C GLU A 228 38.63 42.77 -46.82
N LEU A 229 38.89 41.66 -47.54
CA LEU A 229 40.19 41.10 -47.97
C LEU A 229 41.48 41.20 -47.11
N ALA A 230 42.13 40.04 -46.96
CA ALA A 230 43.59 39.75 -47.08
C ALA A 230 43.97 38.67 -46.06
N GLU A 231 44.31 37.44 -46.48
CA GLU A 231 45.63 37.01 -46.97
C GLU A 231 46.77 37.17 -45.93
N LYS A 232 47.50 36.06 -45.76
CA LYS A 232 48.90 35.90 -45.33
C LYS A 232 49.26 35.73 -43.84
N ASP A 233 49.68 34.50 -43.58
CA ASP A 233 50.99 34.10 -43.07
C ASP A 233 51.46 34.40 -41.63
N GLU A 234 52.11 33.34 -41.14
CA GLU A 234 53.22 33.27 -40.22
C GLU A 234 53.03 33.10 -38.70
N ALA A 235 53.75 32.08 -38.27
CA ALA A 235 54.14 31.70 -36.93
C ALA A 235 54.62 32.87 -36.06
N GLY A 236 54.17 32.89 -34.82
CA GLY A 236 54.70 33.76 -33.78
C GLY A 236 54.49 33.15 -32.40
N ALA A 237 55.58 32.68 -31.80
CA ALA A 237 55.64 32.27 -30.42
C ALA A 237 55.22 33.42 -29.47
N GLY A 238 54.29 33.15 -28.57
CA GLY A 238 53.82 34.13 -27.59
C GLY A 238 53.32 33.45 -26.33
N ALA A 239 54.21 33.33 -25.33
CA ALA A 239 53.89 32.88 -24.00
C ALA A 239 52.90 33.83 -23.31
N HIS A 240 51.70 33.34 -22.99
CA HIS A 240 50.80 34.01 -22.06
C HIS A 240 50.47 33.07 -20.89
N SER A 241 51.07 33.41 -19.75
CA SER A 241 50.84 32.83 -18.44
C SER A 241 49.34 32.87 -18.06
N PRO A 242 48.73 31.74 -17.65
CA PRO A 242 47.39 31.78 -17.07
C PRO A 242 47.45 32.38 -15.67
N SER A 243 46.66 33.42 -15.45
CA SER A 243 46.57 34.19 -14.21
C SER A 243 46.30 33.31 -12.99
N LEU A 244 47.22 33.33 -12.02
CA LEU A 244 47.16 32.64 -10.71
C LEU A 244 46.07 33.17 -9.76
N ARG A 245 45.20 34.09 -10.19
CA ARG A 245 44.19 34.72 -9.33
C ARG A 245 42.84 34.00 -9.32
N ALA A 246 42.57 33.13 -10.29
CA ALA A 246 41.31 32.39 -10.38
C ALA A 246 41.28 31.06 -9.60
N GLN A 247 42.43 30.56 -9.11
CA GLN A 247 42.50 29.29 -8.36
C GLN A 247 42.29 29.43 -6.85
N ARG A 248 42.46 30.63 -6.27
CA ARG A 248 42.37 30.83 -4.80
C ARG A 248 40.93 30.96 -4.27
N ASN A 249 39.95 31.28 -5.11
CA ASN A 249 38.56 31.45 -4.68
C ASN A 249 37.71 30.16 -4.75
N LEU A 250 38.27 29.04 -5.23
CA LEU A 250 37.57 27.75 -5.29
C LEU A 250 37.81 26.86 -4.07
N THR A 251 38.85 27.13 -3.28
CA THR A 251 39.18 26.35 -2.08
C THR A 251 38.35 26.75 -0.86
N ASP A 252 38.00 28.03 -0.72
CA ASP A 252 37.24 28.51 0.46
C ASP A 252 35.73 28.26 0.36
N ALA A 253 35.18 28.14 -0.86
CA ALA A 253 33.77 27.80 -1.05
C ALA A 253 33.48 26.29 -0.85
N SER A 254 34.50 25.43 -0.93
CA SER A 254 34.35 23.98 -0.74
C SER A 254 34.29 23.60 0.75
N ALA A 255 35.03 24.31 1.61
CA ALA A 255 35.10 24.02 3.04
C ALA A 255 33.79 24.35 3.80
N LYS A 256 32.93 25.22 3.26
CA LYS A 256 31.69 25.66 3.94
C LYS A 256 30.44 24.83 3.61
N THR A 257 30.54 23.89 2.66
CA THR A 257 29.42 23.00 2.27
C THR A 257 29.55 21.55 2.73
N GLU A 258 30.64 21.18 3.40
CA GLU A 258 30.86 19.81 3.89
C GLU A 258 30.36 19.56 5.32
N SER A 259 30.04 20.59 6.10
CA SER A 259 29.62 20.42 7.51
C SER A 259 28.12 20.14 7.74
N THR A 260 27.29 20.07 6.69
CA THR A 260 25.82 19.96 6.84
C THR A 260 25.24 18.58 6.52
N ILE A 261 26.06 17.56 6.24
CA ILE A 261 25.53 16.24 5.85
C ILE A 261 26.28 15.13 6.58
N ARG A 262 25.72 14.65 7.69
CA ARG A 262 25.76 13.24 8.14
C ARG A 262 25.10 13.15 9.53
N THR A 263 23.78 13.04 9.56
CA THR A 263 23.12 12.40 10.70
C THR A 263 23.53 10.92 10.70
N PRO A 264 24.08 10.38 11.81
CA PRO A 264 24.47 8.97 11.89
C PRO A 264 23.25 8.06 11.66
N VAL A 265 23.49 6.87 11.09
CA VAL A 265 22.42 5.94 10.69
C VAL A 265 21.60 5.49 11.90
N SER A 266 22.25 5.36 13.06
CA SER A 266 21.61 5.13 14.37
C SER A 266 20.55 6.19 14.72
N GLN A 267 20.78 7.48 14.43
CA GLN A 267 19.74 8.51 14.60
C GLN A 267 18.59 8.38 13.60
N MET A 268 18.85 7.88 12.39
CA MET A 268 17.81 7.65 11.40
C MET A 268 16.92 6.46 11.78
N LEU A 269 17.52 5.38 12.29
CA LEU A 269 16.80 4.21 12.80
C LEU A 269 16.00 4.55 14.06
N ARG A 270 16.56 5.30 15.02
CA ARG A 270 15.81 5.80 16.19
C ARG A 270 14.65 6.72 15.79
N ARG A 271 14.79 7.51 14.72
CA ARG A 271 13.67 8.33 14.19
C ARG A 271 12.58 7.49 13.54
N LEU A 272 12.93 6.43 12.80
CA LEU A 272 11.96 5.50 12.24
C LEU A 272 11.25 4.72 13.36
N GLN A 273 11.99 4.33 14.41
CA GLN A 273 11.44 3.72 15.61
C GLN A 273 10.49 4.68 16.33
N GLN A 274 10.86 5.94 16.56
CA GLN A 274 9.95 6.95 17.14
C GLN A 274 8.69 7.24 16.30
N VAL A 275 8.74 7.00 14.99
CA VAL A 275 7.56 7.09 14.12
C VAL A 275 6.70 5.83 14.24
N ALA A 276 7.30 4.65 14.41
CA ALA A 276 6.62 3.36 14.57
C ALA A 276 6.08 3.13 16.00
N THR A 277 6.77 3.60 17.03
CA THR A 277 6.42 3.44 18.46
C THR A 277 5.60 4.59 19.01
N LYS A 278 5.25 5.60 18.19
CA LYS A 278 4.25 6.59 18.59
C LYS A 278 2.95 5.83 18.85
N PRO A 279 2.52 5.70 20.13
CA PRO A 279 1.29 4.99 20.43
C PRO A 279 0.18 5.74 19.72
N ILE A 280 -0.72 5.01 19.07
CA ILE A 280 -2.00 5.54 18.62
C ILE A 280 -2.82 5.79 19.91
N HIS A 281 -2.40 6.78 20.70
CA HIS A 281 -3.14 7.30 21.83
C HIS A 281 -4.31 8.11 21.28
N SER A 282 -5.36 7.42 20.85
CA SER A 282 -6.70 8.01 20.76
C SER A 282 -7.81 6.99 20.52
N GLU A 283 -7.75 5.73 20.94
CA GLU A 283 -8.93 4.85 20.78
C GLU A 283 -10.18 5.39 21.53
N VAL A 284 -9.96 6.14 22.62
CA VAL A 284 -11.04 6.79 23.41
C VAL A 284 -11.44 8.17 22.87
N GLN A 285 -10.58 8.87 22.12
CA GLN A 285 -10.97 10.11 21.42
C GLN A 285 -11.54 9.85 20.01
N ILE A 286 -11.15 8.74 19.38
CA ILE A 286 -11.69 8.26 18.10
C ILE A 286 -13.19 8.00 18.23
N LYS A 287 -13.70 7.40 19.31
CA LYS A 287 -15.15 7.18 19.47
C LYS A 287 -15.97 8.48 19.64
N LYS A 288 -15.39 9.56 20.20
CA LYS A 288 -16.05 10.88 20.32
C LYS A 288 -15.79 11.82 19.13
N PHE A 289 -14.75 11.59 18.32
CA PHE A 289 -14.46 12.35 17.10
C PHE A 289 -15.06 11.70 15.83
N PHE A 290 -15.19 10.37 15.76
CA PHE A 290 -15.94 9.67 14.70
C PHE A 290 -17.46 9.79 14.85
N SER A 291 -17.95 10.47 15.91
CA SER A 291 -19.34 10.90 16.00
C SER A 291 -19.68 12.05 15.05
N LEU A 292 -18.68 12.65 14.38
CA LEU A 292 -18.90 13.42 13.15
C LEU A 292 -19.16 12.43 12.00
N SER A 293 -20.35 11.85 12.01
CA SER A 293 -21.03 11.16 10.90
C SER A 293 -20.07 10.58 9.86
N ALA A 294 -19.59 9.35 10.10
CA ALA A 294 -18.99 8.53 9.06
C ALA A 294 -19.87 8.63 7.81
N PRO A 295 -19.30 8.92 6.62
CA PRO A 295 -20.08 9.06 5.40
C PRO A 295 -20.86 7.75 5.21
N ASP A 296 -22.17 7.89 5.18
CA ASP A 296 -23.10 6.79 5.11
C ASP A 296 -22.72 5.88 3.92
N LYS A 297 -22.58 4.57 4.14
CA LYS A 297 -22.16 3.60 3.10
C LYS A 297 -23.08 3.61 1.87
N SER A 298 -24.24 4.27 1.98
CA SER A 298 -25.19 4.59 0.92
C SER A 298 -24.65 5.52 -0.19
N GLN A 299 -23.46 6.11 -0.04
CA GLN A 299 -22.90 7.05 -1.03
C GLN A 299 -22.26 6.39 -2.27
N SER A 300 -22.08 5.07 -2.31
CA SER A 300 -21.42 4.37 -3.44
C SER A 300 -22.21 4.41 -4.76
N GLY A 301 -23.49 4.79 -4.72
CA GLY A 301 -24.36 4.92 -5.90
C GLY A 301 -24.51 6.33 -6.47
N ARG A 302 -23.85 7.35 -5.90
CA ARG A 302 -24.04 8.74 -6.35
C ARG A 302 -23.43 8.99 -7.73
N THR A 303 -24.21 9.61 -8.60
CA THR A 303 -23.77 10.10 -9.90
C THR A 303 -22.89 11.33 -9.73
N SER A 304 -22.11 11.71 -10.75
CA SER A 304 -21.29 12.93 -10.68
C SER A 304 -22.15 14.18 -10.43
N GLN A 305 -23.39 14.23 -10.90
CA GLN A 305 -24.30 15.37 -10.69
C GLN A 305 -24.69 15.56 -9.23
N ASP A 306 -24.71 14.51 -8.41
CA ASP A 306 -25.10 14.60 -7.00
C ASP A 306 -24.13 15.45 -6.18
N TRP A 307 -22.90 15.61 -6.65
CA TRP A 307 -21.83 16.34 -5.99
C TRP A 307 -21.80 17.84 -6.30
N LEU A 308 -22.70 18.34 -7.15
CA LEU A 308 -22.77 19.76 -7.47
C LEU A 308 -23.39 20.54 -6.31
N GLY A 309 -22.84 21.73 -6.05
CA GLY A 309 -23.29 22.64 -4.99
C GLY A 309 -22.33 22.72 -3.79
N GLU A 310 -22.87 23.10 -2.64
CA GLU A 310 -22.08 23.25 -1.41
C GLU A 310 -21.79 21.88 -0.77
N CYS A 311 -20.51 21.59 -0.58
CA CYS A 311 -20.01 20.38 0.05
C CYS A 311 -19.15 20.76 1.26
N ARG A 312 -19.23 19.98 2.34
CA ARG A 312 -18.37 20.12 3.52
C ARG A 312 -17.28 19.06 3.47
N ILE A 313 -16.03 19.45 3.69
CA ILE A 313 -14.91 18.52 3.80
C ILE A 313 -15.03 17.70 5.09
N CYS A 314 -15.05 16.37 4.97
CA CYS A 314 -15.26 15.42 6.07
C CYS A 314 -13.96 14.78 6.57
N VAL A 315 -12.89 14.84 5.78
CA VAL A 315 -11.57 14.25 6.13
C VAL A 315 -10.62 15.32 6.67
N HIS A 316 -9.59 14.89 7.41
CA HIS A 316 -8.62 15.80 8.05
C HIS A 316 -8.05 16.86 7.11
N HIS A 317 -7.66 16.44 5.91
CA HIS A 317 -7.22 17.36 4.86
C HIS A 317 -7.49 16.79 3.47
N VAL A 318 -7.67 17.69 2.50
CA VAL A 318 -7.84 17.39 1.07
C VAL A 318 -7.00 18.35 0.27
N ASP A 319 -6.19 17.82 -0.63
CA ASP A 319 -5.38 18.63 -1.54
C ASP A 319 -6.20 19.11 -2.74
N VAL A 320 -6.02 20.39 -3.07
CA VAL A 320 -6.56 21.06 -4.24
C VAL A 320 -5.51 21.00 -5.33
N HIS A 321 -5.84 20.33 -6.42
CA HIS A 321 -4.96 20.03 -7.54
C HIS A 321 -5.24 20.94 -8.74
N VAL A 322 -4.22 21.18 -9.57
CA VAL A 322 -4.37 21.93 -10.84
C VAL A 322 -5.27 21.18 -11.83
N ALA A 323 -5.21 19.85 -11.85
CA ALA A 323 -5.99 18.99 -12.74
C ALA A 323 -6.66 17.86 -11.97
N ALA A 324 -7.66 17.21 -12.57
CA ALA A 324 -8.40 16.08 -11.99
C ALA A 324 -7.57 14.77 -11.98
N THR A 325 -6.37 14.82 -11.41
CA THR A 325 -5.47 13.68 -11.25
C THR A 325 -4.59 13.87 -10.01
N ALA A 326 -4.39 12.77 -9.28
CA ALA A 326 -3.59 12.73 -8.05
C ALA A 326 -2.11 13.07 -8.28
N THR A 327 -1.62 12.97 -9.52
CA THR A 327 -0.23 13.29 -9.88
C THR A 327 -0.01 14.76 -10.23
N SER A 328 -1.07 15.57 -10.31
CA SER A 328 -0.92 16.98 -10.66
C SER A 328 -0.50 17.81 -9.45
N GLN A 329 0.14 18.95 -9.72
CA GLN A 329 0.65 19.87 -8.71
C GLN A 329 -0.46 20.27 -7.72
N VAL A 330 -0.13 20.20 -6.43
CA VAL A 330 -0.99 20.68 -5.34
C VAL A 330 -0.87 22.20 -5.25
N LEU A 331 -2.00 22.89 -5.33
CA LEU A 331 -2.12 24.34 -5.18
C LEU A 331 -2.29 24.75 -3.72
N GLN A 332 -3.15 24.05 -2.99
CA GLN A 332 -3.50 24.33 -1.60
C GLN A 332 -4.06 23.09 -0.93
N THR A 333 -3.95 23.00 0.40
CA THR A 333 -4.61 21.98 1.20
C THR A 333 -5.79 22.58 1.97
N LEU A 334 -6.95 21.92 1.93
CA LEU A 334 -8.15 22.28 2.67
C LEU A 334 -8.30 21.36 3.88
N HIS A 335 -8.82 21.87 4.99
CA HIS A 335 -9.00 21.10 6.23
C HIS A 335 -10.46 20.70 6.46
N ALA A 336 -10.65 19.71 7.33
CA ALA A 336 -11.96 19.25 7.78
C ALA A 336 -12.89 20.40 8.22
N GLY A 337 -14.18 20.28 7.93
CA GLY A 337 -15.21 21.26 8.30
C GLY A 337 -15.34 22.46 7.36
N LYS A 338 -14.39 22.68 6.44
CA LYS A 338 -14.49 23.75 5.45
C LYS A 338 -15.58 23.46 4.43
N ASN A 339 -16.47 24.43 4.21
CA ASN A 339 -17.43 24.37 3.11
C ASN A 339 -16.77 24.82 1.81
N VAL A 340 -17.04 24.09 0.73
CA VAL A 340 -16.55 24.35 -0.62
C VAL A 340 -17.70 24.27 -1.61
N HIS A 341 -17.65 25.11 -2.64
CA HIS A 341 -18.66 25.09 -3.70
C HIS A 341 -18.11 24.36 -4.93
N VAL A 342 -18.72 23.20 -5.23
CA VAL A 342 -18.35 22.34 -6.36
C VAL A 342 -19.20 22.72 -7.57
N VAL A 343 -18.57 23.24 -8.61
CA VAL A 343 -19.26 23.70 -9.84
C VAL A 343 -19.30 22.64 -10.94
N GLN A 344 -18.39 21.68 -10.88
CA GLN A 344 -18.32 20.60 -11.85
C GLN A 344 -17.82 19.35 -11.15
N ALA A 345 -18.37 18.19 -11.49
CA ALA A 345 -17.87 16.92 -11.00
C ALA A 345 -17.69 15.97 -12.17
N ILE A 346 -16.54 15.30 -12.22
CA ILE A 346 -16.21 14.32 -13.26
C ILE A 346 -15.80 13.01 -12.63
N ARG A 347 -16.17 11.91 -13.28
CA ARG A 347 -15.70 10.57 -12.89
C ARG A 347 -14.36 10.32 -13.60
N GLY A 348 -13.29 10.30 -12.83
CA GLY A 348 -11.96 9.93 -13.29
C GLY A 348 -11.81 8.41 -13.44
N GLY A 349 -10.62 7.99 -13.88
CA GLY A 349 -10.27 6.57 -13.96
C GLY A 349 -10.28 5.87 -12.59
N ARG A 350 -10.59 4.57 -12.59
CA ARG A 350 -10.62 3.70 -11.40
C ARG A 350 -11.63 4.13 -10.33
N GLY A 351 -12.79 4.66 -10.72
CA GLY A 351 -13.88 4.92 -9.76
C GLY A 351 -13.69 6.16 -8.88
N LYS A 352 -12.72 7.01 -9.19
CA LYS A 352 -12.50 8.29 -8.50
C LYS A 352 -13.45 9.36 -9.03
N VAL A 353 -14.02 10.18 -8.14
CA VAL A 353 -14.85 11.33 -8.49
C VAL A 353 -14.12 12.61 -8.10
N TRP A 354 -13.92 13.49 -9.06
CA TRP A 354 -13.20 14.75 -8.89
C TRP A 354 -14.17 15.93 -8.98
N GLY A 355 -14.09 16.85 -8.03
CA GLY A 355 -14.89 18.07 -7.97
C GLY A 355 -14.06 19.31 -8.28
N ARG A 356 -14.50 20.15 -9.22
CA ARG A 356 -13.91 21.45 -9.52
C ARG A 356 -14.47 22.50 -8.57
N LEU A 357 -13.58 23.23 -7.92
CA LEU A 357 -13.88 24.29 -6.98
C LEU A 357 -13.79 25.67 -7.64
N THR A 358 -14.57 26.62 -7.13
CA THR A 358 -14.45 28.04 -7.49
C THR A 358 -13.44 28.78 -6.62
N LYS A 359 -13.42 28.48 -5.31
CA LYS A 359 -12.58 29.17 -4.31
C LYS A 359 -12.07 28.18 -3.26
N PRO A 360 -10.76 27.87 -3.25
CA PRO A 360 -9.76 28.20 -4.27
C PRO A 360 -10.07 27.50 -5.62
N PRO A 361 -9.65 28.05 -6.77
CA PRO A 361 -9.82 27.38 -8.05
C PRO A 361 -8.93 26.13 -8.13
N GLY A 362 -9.52 24.99 -8.46
CA GLY A 362 -8.79 23.73 -8.63
C GLY A 362 -9.70 22.52 -8.55
N TRP A 363 -9.12 21.34 -8.44
CA TRP A 363 -9.80 20.05 -8.37
C TRP A 363 -9.53 19.36 -7.05
N ILE A 364 -10.55 18.81 -6.42
CA ILE A 364 -10.42 17.97 -5.22
C ILE A 364 -10.95 16.56 -5.51
N LEU A 365 -10.38 15.56 -4.86
CA LEU A 365 -10.95 14.22 -4.84
C LEU A 365 -12.15 14.23 -3.89
N LEU A 366 -13.35 13.97 -4.41
CA LEU A 366 -14.58 13.94 -3.61
C LEU A 366 -14.83 12.56 -3.03
N ALA A 367 -14.66 11.52 -3.85
CA ALA A 367 -14.86 10.14 -3.45
C ALA A 367 -14.01 9.18 -4.30
N ASP A 368 -13.73 8.00 -3.75
CA ASP A 368 -13.09 6.88 -4.42
C ASP A 368 -13.90 5.61 -4.14
N SER A 369 -14.62 5.13 -5.15
CA SER A 369 -15.48 3.95 -5.01
C SER A 369 -14.70 2.66 -4.78
N THR A 370 -13.40 2.61 -5.09
CA THR A 370 -12.58 1.40 -4.90
C THR A 370 -12.17 1.19 -3.46
N THR A 371 -11.98 2.29 -2.71
CA THR A 371 -11.57 2.25 -1.30
C THR A 371 -12.73 2.55 -0.35
N GLY A 372 -13.90 2.97 -0.87
CA GLY A 372 -15.01 3.48 -0.07
C GLY A 372 -14.73 4.84 0.56
N TYR A 373 -13.68 5.53 0.12
CA TYR A 373 -13.24 6.81 0.65
C TYR A 373 -14.15 7.94 0.16
N ALA A 374 -14.61 8.81 1.06
CA ALA A 374 -15.33 10.04 0.74
C ALA A 374 -14.70 11.22 1.48
N ALA A 375 -14.16 12.18 0.73
CA ALA A 375 -13.46 13.33 1.27
C ALA A 375 -14.39 14.48 1.65
N ALA A 376 -15.57 14.53 1.03
CA ALA A 376 -16.57 15.56 1.25
C ALA A 376 -17.97 14.94 1.38
N SER A 377 -18.89 15.67 2.01
CA SER A 377 -20.31 15.35 2.04
C SER A 377 -21.10 16.55 1.55
N LYS A 378 -22.17 16.31 0.79
CA LYS A 378 -23.09 17.37 0.34
C LYS A 378 -23.73 18.00 1.57
N VAL A 379 -23.66 19.33 1.69
CA VAL A 379 -24.42 20.05 2.70
C VAL A 379 -25.86 20.01 2.23
N SER A 380 -26.72 19.27 2.95
CA SER A 380 -28.16 19.38 2.76
C SER A 380 -28.50 20.85 2.99
N GLY A 381 -28.80 21.58 1.92
CA GLY A 381 -29.37 22.92 2.06
C GLY A 381 -30.61 22.82 2.97
N PRO A 382 -31.00 23.91 3.65
CA PRO A 382 -32.30 23.93 4.31
C PRO A 382 -33.30 23.44 3.29
N ALA A 383 -33.97 22.31 3.58
CA ALA A 383 -34.94 21.74 2.67
C ALA A 383 -35.86 22.90 2.30
N HIS A 384 -35.80 23.35 1.04
CA HIS A 384 -36.74 24.34 0.56
C HIS A 384 -38.08 23.66 0.71
N SER A 385 -38.76 23.94 1.82
CA SER A 385 -40.14 23.57 2.06
C SER A 385 -40.91 24.25 0.95
N SER A 386 -41.14 23.50 -0.13
CA SER A 386 -42.02 23.89 -1.21
C SER A 386 -43.40 24.08 -0.58
N SER A 387 -43.71 25.33 -0.25
CA SER A 387 -45.07 25.81 0.01
C SER A 387 -45.84 25.90 -1.30
#